data_AF-A0A317I282-F1
#
_entry.id   AF-A0A317I282-F1
#
_cell.length_a   1.000
_cell.length_b   1.000
_cell.length_c   1.000
_cell.angle_alpha   90.00
_cell.angle_beta   90.00
_cell.angle_gamma   90.00
#
_symmetry.space_group_name_H-M   'P 1'
#
loop_
_entity.id
_entity.type
_entity.pdbx_description
1 polymer ?
#
loop_
_entity_poly.entity_id
_entity_poly.type
_entity_poly.pdbx_seq_one_letter_code
_entity_poly.pdbx_strand_id
1 'polypeptide(L)'
;MRKALIACLIVAAGLSVGIVRPAQTQDKDQTLTCTAAALRAVQPLPKLRYKCRPDVNEYDDAILKWPERLSALNAVIAQLKNLTQPSWWQADVVDLNACTLKKRVGKLTKEEQQRFRDDYFLNLLGNDDAKLVIVEDPCYQHGYSGSVLFLLSRNGPSTFVTTAYDGYFSRIDNSVGFDWANLPGEQILEVSTGNNMPPAQENFYFLLDLKSHRIQPKKLFKNGNEFTNKIDSEMMMSSDEDLPEDAGQIMVIKDHKLAPTFNTYMEDDEGKIEADGKKFMKTTFRWNGHFYEKVQ
;
A
#
# COMPACT_ATOMS: atom_id res chain seq x y z
N MET A 1 -20.64 -40.67 55.14
CA MET A 1 -20.33 -40.72 53.70
C MET A 1 -20.05 -39.29 53.24
N ARG A 2 -18.77 -38.94 53.04
CA ARG A 2 -18.33 -37.61 52.58
C ARG A 2 -18.20 -37.64 51.06
N LYS A 3 -18.90 -36.74 50.36
CA LYS A 3 -18.64 -36.46 48.94
C LYS A 3 -17.84 -35.16 48.86
N ALA A 4 -16.65 -35.27 48.28
CA ALA A 4 -15.82 -34.15 47.85
C ALA A 4 -16.38 -33.60 46.53
N LEU A 5 -16.40 -32.27 46.40
CA LEU A 5 -16.66 -31.60 45.13
C LEU A 5 -15.56 -30.55 44.93
N ILE A 6 -14.67 -30.88 44.00
CA ILE A 6 -13.70 -29.98 43.36
C ILE A 6 -14.44 -29.38 42.17
N ALA A 7 -14.44 -28.06 42.03
CA ALA A 7 -14.72 -27.41 40.76
C ALA A 7 -14.03 -26.04 40.71
N CYS A 8 -13.31 -25.85 39.60
CA CYS A 8 -12.34 -24.80 39.33
C CYS A 8 -12.94 -23.39 39.18
N LEU A 9 -12.10 -22.40 39.52
CA LEU A 9 -12.14 -21.05 38.96
C LEU A 9 -12.09 -21.09 37.42
N ILE A 10 -12.94 -20.31 36.77
CA ILE A 10 -12.57 -19.62 35.53
C ILE A 10 -12.98 -18.15 35.68
N VAL A 11 -11.96 -17.30 35.74
CA VAL A 11 -12.06 -15.85 35.60
C VAL A 11 -12.14 -15.54 34.12
N ALA A 12 -13.18 -14.85 33.66
CA ALA A 12 -13.23 -14.26 32.33
C ALA A 12 -13.38 -12.74 32.47
N ALA A 13 -12.23 -12.07 32.56
CA ALA A 13 -12.11 -10.64 32.30
C ALA A 13 -12.04 -10.45 30.78
N GLY A 14 -13.14 -10.01 30.16
CA GLY A 14 -13.20 -9.66 28.75
C GLY A 14 -12.97 -8.16 28.56
N LEU A 15 -11.70 -7.75 28.53
CA LEU A 15 -11.25 -6.44 28.05
C LEU A 15 -10.40 -6.70 26.82
N SER A 16 -10.91 -6.32 25.64
CA SER A 16 -10.11 -5.97 24.46
C SER A 16 -10.94 -5.04 23.58
N VAL A 17 -10.85 -3.75 23.89
CA VAL A 17 -11.22 -2.67 22.96
C VAL A 17 -10.25 -2.75 21.79
N GLY A 18 -10.70 -3.30 20.66
CA GLY A 18 -9.97 -3.28 19.41
C GLY A 18 -10.12 -1.91 18.76
N ILE A 19 -9.22 -0.98 19.10
CA ILE A 19 -9.07 0.26 18.36
C ILE A 19 -8.59 -0.12 16.95
N VAL A 20 -9.50 -0.09 15.99
CA VAL A 20 -9.19 -0.17 14.57
C VAL A 20 -8.39 1.09 14.23
N ARG A 21 -7.08 0.96 14.02
CA ARG A 21 -6.27 2.03 13.43
C ARG A 21 -6.32 1.86 11.91
N PRO A 22 -6.74 2.88 11.15
CA PRO A 22 -6.55 2.89 9.71
C PRO A 22 -5.06 2.80 9.38
N ALA A 23 -4.76 2.28 8.19
CA ALA A 23 -3.47 2.35 7.52
C ALA A 23 -2.78 3.70 7.83
N GLN A 24 -1.64 3.65 8.52
CA GLN A 24 -0.84 4.80 8.92
C GLN A 24 -1.67 6.07 9.19
N THR A 25 -2.55 6.03 10.20
CA THR A 25 -3.06 7.26 10.80
C THR A 25 -1.85 8.01 11.36
N GLN A 26 -1.29 8.94 10.57
CA GLN A 26 -0.31 9.90 11.07
C GLN A 26 -0.94 10.52 12.30
N ASP A 27 -0.34 10.28 13.46
CA ASP A 27 -0.83 10.77 14.73
C ASP A 27 -1.06 12.28 14.55
N LYS A 28 -2.29 12.76 14.74
CA LYS A 28 -2.68 14.14 14.39
C LYS A 28 -1.82 15.19 15.09
N ASP A 29 -1.10 14.79 16.15
CA ASP A 29 -0.20 15.63 16.94
C ASP A 29 1.30 15.49 16.61
N GLN A 30 1.69 14.60 15.68
CA GLN A 30 3.10 14.49 15.32
C GLN A 30 3.53 15.74 14.52
N THR A 31 4.38 16.56 15.13
CA THR A 31 4.90 17.76 14.48
C THR A 31 5.85 17.39 13.34
N LEU A 32 5.33 17.41 12.10
CA LEU A 32 6.13 17.19 10.89
C LEU A 32 7.27 18.19 10.79
N THR A 33 8.50 17.69 10.70
CA THR A 33 9.72 18.51 10.76
C THR A 33 10.67 18.08 9.66
N CYS A 34 11.20 19.02 8.89
CA CYS A 34 12.34 18.75 8.03
C CYS A 34 13.63 18.86 8.86
N THR A 35 14.27 17.72 9.16
CA THR A 35 15.54 17.69 9.89
C THR A 35 16.72 18.00 8.98
N ALA A 36 17.83 18.50 9.54
CA ALA A 36 19.05 18.76 8.77
C ALA A 36 19.69 17.49 8.19
N ALA A 37 19.49 16.34 8.86
CA ALA A 37 19.91 15.04 8.34
C ALA A 37 19.07 14.64 7.12
N ALA A 38 17.73 14.67 7.24
CA ALA A 38 16.84 14.35 6.16
C ALA A 38 17.01 15.30 4.97
N LEU A 39 17.14 16.61 5.17
CA LEU A 39 17.33 17.57 4.07
C LEU A 39 18.59 17.28 3.25
N ARG A 40 19.68 16.85 3.89
CA ARG A 40 20.92 16.44 3.21
C ARG A 40 20.80 15.08 2.51
N ALA A 41 19.89 14.24 2.99
CA ALA A 41 19.62 12.93 2.42
C ALA A 41 18.62 12.98 1.26
N VAL A 42 17.73 13.98 1.22
CA VAL A 42 16.73 14.15 0.16
C VAL A 42 17.41 14.20 -1.20
N GLN A 43 16.97 13.29 -2.07
CA GLN A 43 17.31 13.28 -3.48
C GLN A 43 16.04 13.52 -4.30
N PRO A 44 16.10 14.32 -5.37
CA PRO A 44 14.97 14.46 -6.27
C PRO A 44 14.59 13.12 -6.88
N LEU A 45 13.34 12.72 -6.74
CA LEU A 45 12.82 11.54 -7.43
C LEU A 45 12.75 11.81 -8.94
N PRO A 46 13.13 10.83 -9.78
CA PRO A 46 13.03 10.96 -11.22
C PRO A 46 11.56 11.12 -11.64
N LYS A 47 11.34 11.84 -12.74
CA LYS A 47 10.01 12.02 -13.33
C LYS A 47 9.90 11.22 -14.62
N LEU A 48 8.73 10.65 -14.89
CA LEU A 48 8.42 10.07 -16.19
C LEU A 48 8.22 11.20 -17.20
N ARG A 49 8.97 11.19 -18.31
CA ARG A 49 8.93 12.26 -19.31
C ARG A 49 8.85 11.69 -20.71
N TYR A 50 7.71 11.89 -21.35
CA TYR A 50 7.49 11.61 -22.77
C TYR A 50 6.40 12.55 -23.30
N LYS A 51 6.28 12.65 -24.63
CA LYS A 51 5.33 13.55 -25.27
C LYS A 51 3.95 12.88 -25.35
N CYS A 52 2.94 13.51 -24.77
CA CYS A 52 1.55 13.08 -24.95
C CYS A 52 1.09 13.33 -26.39
N ARG A 53 0.35 12.38 -26.95
CA ARG A 53 -0.22 12.50 -28.29
C ARG A 53 -1.62 13.09 -28.17
N PRO A 54 -1.91 14.25 -28.79
CA PRO A 54 -3.18 14.97 -28.58
C PRO A 54 -4.39 14.25 -29.19
N ASP A 55 -4.15 13.33 -30.11
CA ASP A 55 -5.13 12.53 -30.84
C ASP A 55 -5.54 11.24 -30.11
N VAL A 56 -5.01 11.01 -28.91
CA VAL A 56 -5.22 9.76 -28.16
C VAL A 56 -5.99 10.06 -26.87
N ASN A 57 -6.95 9.19 -26.60
CA ASN A 57 -7.65 9.14 -25.33
C ASN A 57 -6.70 8.75 -24.18
N GLU A 58 -6.45 9.66 -23.22
CA GLU A 58 -5.61 9.42 -22.03
C GLU A 58 -6.11 8.31 -21.09
N TYR A 59 -7.36 7.87 -21.29
CA TYR A 59 -7.99 6.78 -20.55
C TYR A 59 -7.73 5.38 -21.16
N ASP A 60 -7.05 5.30 -22.31
CA ASP A 60 -6.80 4.04 -23.02
C ASP A 60 -5.49 3.37 -22.57
N ASP A 61 -5.59 2.12 -22.11
CA ASP A 61 -4.45 1.28 -21.70
C ASP A 61 -3.45 1.02 -22.84
N ALA A 62 -3.83 1.28 -24.10
CA ALA A 62 -2.89 1.28 -25.21
C ALA A 62 -1.69 2.24 -24.97
N ILE A 63 -1.90 3.34 -24.23
CA ILE A 63 -0.85 4.29 -23.84
C ILE A 63 0.25 3.61 -23.03
N LEU A 64 -0.12 2.68 -22.13
CA LEU A 64 0.83 1.98 -21.27
C LEU A 64 1.89 1.22 -22.05
N LYS A 65 1.56 0.83 -23.29
CA LYS A 65 2.40 0.03 -24.19
C LYS A 65 3.17 0.85 -25.23
N TRP A 66 3.08 2.18 -25.18
CA TRP A 66 3.75 3.02 -26.17
C TRP A 66 5.27 2.92 -26.08
N PRO A 67 5.99 2.75 -27.21
CA PRO A 67 7.45 2.67 -27.21
C PRO A 67 8.14 3.84 -26.51
N GLU A 68 7.65 5.06 -26.71
CA GLU A 68 8.20 6.26 -26.10
C GLU A 68 8.00 6.28 -24.58
N ARG A 69 6.82 5.84 -24.12
CA ARG A 69 6.52 5.68 -22.70
C ARG A 69 7.41 4.61 -22.07
N LEU A 70 7.52 3.44 -22.69
CA LEU A 70 8.36 2.33 -22.21
C LEU A 70 9.84 2.73 -22.16
N SER A 71 10.31 3.52 -23.13
CA SER A 71 11.66 4.09 -23.12
C SER A 71 11.87 5.05 -21.94
N ALA A 72 10.92 5.97 -21.72
CA ALA A 72 10.94 6.88 -20.57
C ALA A 72 10.89 6.13 -19.23
N LEU A 73 10.09 5.06 -19.15
CA LEU A 73 9.98 4.19 -17.99
C LEU A 73 11.32 3.51 -17.66
N ASN A 74 12.00 2.97 -18.67
CA ASN A 74 13.33 2.39 -18.50
C ASN A 74 14.37 3.42 -18.03
N ALA A 75 14.27 4.67 -18.49
CA ALA A 75 15.13 5.76 -18.01
C ALA A 75 14.85 6.14 -16.55
N VAL A 76 13.59 6.09 -16.10
CA VAL A 76 13.21 6.26 -14.69
C VAL A 76 13.79 5.12 -13.85
N ILE A 77 13.62 3.86 -14.28
CA ILE A 77 14.18 2.69 -13.60
C ILE A 77 15.71 2.80 -13.46
N ALA A 78 16.40 3.23 -14.52
CA ALA A 78 17.85 3.44 -14.48
C ALA A 78 18.27 4.52 -13.47
N GLN A 79 17.49 5.61 -13.36
CA GLN A 79 17.74 6.66 -12.36
C GLN A 79 17.47 6.18 -10.93
N LEU A 80 16.38 5.44 -10.70
CA LEU A 80 16.06 4.87 -9.39
C LEU A 80 17.16 3.90 -8.90
N LYS A 81 17.78 3.14 -9.81
CA LYS A 81 18.94 2.28 -9.50
C LYS A 81 20.16 3.05 -9.01
N ASN A 82 20.25 4.35 -9.27
CA ASN A 82 21.35 5.20 -8.80
C ASN A 82 21.11 5.79 -7.40
N LEU A 83 19.93 5.57 -6.79
CA LEU A 83 19.64 5.97 -5.42
C LEU A 83 20.36 5.05 -4.43
N THR A 84 21.69 5.15 -4.36
CA THR A 84 22.55 4.24 -3.59
C THR A 84 23.08 4.87 -2.30
N GLN A 85 22.82 6.16 -2.09
CA GLN A 85 23.34 6.91 -0.95
C GLN A 85 22.81 6.36 0.39
N PRO A 86 23.69 5.98 1.33
CA PRO A 86 23.26 5.43 2.62
C PRO A 86 22.32 6.32 3.40
N SER A 87 22.58 7.63 3.40
CA SER A 87 21.78 8.63 4.10
C SER A 87 20.33 8.68 3.61
N TRP A 88 20.07 8.45 2.31
CA TRP A 88 18.70 8.43 1.77
C TRP A 88 17.93 7.19 2.22
N TRP A 89 18.61 6.05 2.30
CA TRP A 89 17.98 4.80 2.74
C TRP A 89 17.63 4.82 4.23
N GLN A 90 18.56 5.31 5.06
CA GLN A 90 18.43 5.38 6.52
C GLN A 90 17.56 6.54 7.02
N ALA A 91 17.18 7.46 6.13
CA ALA A 91 16.30 8.55 6.49
C ALA A 91 14.84 8.05 6.52
N ASP A 92 14.15 8.42 7.60
CA ASP A 92 12.72 8.19 7.74
C ASP A 92 11.96 8.84 6.57
N VAL A 93 11.01 8.09 6.00
CA VAL A 93 10.30 8.53 4.79
C VAL A 93 9.40 9.74 5.04
N VAL A 94 8.85 9.89 6.26
CA VAL A 94 8.05 11.06 6.64
C VAL A 94 8.93 12.30 6.67
N ASP A 95 10.13 12.19 7.24
CA ASP A 95 11.15 13.24 7.24
C ASP A 95 11.62 13.61 5.83
N LEU A 96 11.86 12.62 4.96
CA LEU A 96 12.22 12.85 3.55
C LEU A 96 11.10 13.57 2.79
N ASN A 97 9.85 13.16 2.98
CA ASN A 97 8.69 13.80 2.37
C ASN A 97 8.50 15.23 2.91
N ALA A 98 8.65 15.43 4.23
CA ALA A 98 8.55 16.73 4.87
C ALA A 98 9.62 17.69 4.34
N CYS A 99 10.85 17.23 4.18
CA CYS A 99 11.93 17.99 3.55
C CYS A 99 11.72 18.22 2.06
N THR A 100 11.10 17.29 1.34
CA THR A 100 10.74 17.45 -0.06
C THR A 100 9.69 18.55 -0.24
N LEU A 101 8.72 18.67 0.67
CA LEU A 101 7.75 19.77 0.67
C LEU A 101 8.39 21.10 1.11
N LYS A 102 9.07 21.11 2.26
CA LYS A 102 9.54 22.34 2.93
C LYS A 102 10.80 22.95 2.29
N LYS A 103 11.67 22.13 1.70
CA LYS A 103 12.97 22.52 1.09
C LYS A 103 13.99 23.19 2.02
N ARG A 104 13.71 23.33 3.32
CA ARG A 104 14.61 23.92 4.33
C ARG A 104 14.36 23.30 5.70
N VAL A 105 15.36 23.36 6.58
CA VAL A 105 15.27 22.81 7.94
C VAL A 105 14.20 23.54 8.76
N GLY A 106 13.43 22.77 9.55
CA GLY A 106 12.46 23.29 10.51
C GLY A 106 11.09 22.63 10.43
N LYS A 107 10.19 23.03 11.34
CA LYS A 107 8.81 22.53 11.42
C LYS A 107 7.99 22.99 10.21
N LEU A 108 7.12 22.14 9.68
CA LEU A 108 6.17 22.54 8.66
C LEU A 108 5.20 23.60 9.22
N THR A 109 4.85 24.62 8.42
CA THR A 109 3.79 25.59 8.76
C THR A 109 2.43 24.89 8.80
N LYS A 110 1.38 25.55 9.33
CA LYS A 110 0.04 24.95 9.34
C LYS A 110 -0.45 24.61 7.93
N GLU A 111 -0.16 25.48 6.97
CA GLU A 111 -0.51 25.30 5.56
C GLU A 111 0.32 24.17 4.93
N GLU A 112 1.62 24.10 5.22
CA GLU A 112 2.47 22.98 4.77
C GLU A 112 2.01 21.64 5.38
N GLN A 113 1.61 21.62 6.65
CA GLN A 113 1.07 20.43 7.31
C GLN A 113 -0.28 20.03 6.72
N GLN A 114 -1.14 21.00 6.41
CA GLN A 114 -2.43 20.70 5.79
C GLN A 114 -2.23 20.12 4.40
N ARG A 115 -1.37 20.74 3.59
CA ARG A 115 -0.96 20.17 2.30
C ARG A 115 -0.39 18.78 2.49
N PHE A 116 0.52 18.57 3.44
CA PHE A 116 1.10 17.25 3.70
C PHE A 116 0.03 16.16 3.93
N ARG A 117 -1.06 16.49 4.64
CA ARG A 117 -2.13 15.55 4.98
C ARG A 117 -3.16 15.37 3.86
N ASP A 118 -3.54 16.46 3.21
CA ASP A 118 -4.72 16.48 2.34
C ASP A 118 -4.36 16.39 0.86
N ASP A 119 -3.38 17.19 0.42
CA ASP A 119 -3.13 17.45 -1.00
C ASP A 119 -1.76 16.95 -1.48
N TYR A 120 -0.87 16.60 -0.57
CA TYR A 120 0.50 16.27 -0.88
C TYR A 120 0.58 14.79 -1.18
N PHE A 121 0.62 14.50 -2.48
CA PHE A 121 0.88 13.17 -2.98
C PHE A 121 2.22 12.66 -2.44
N LEU A 122 2.14 11.71 -1.50
CA LEU A 122 3.29 11.10 -0.86
C LEU A 122 4.00 10.19 -1.88
N ASN A 123 4.95 10.78 -2.60
CA ASN A 123 5.72 10.07 -3.63
C ASN A 123 6.67 9.00 -3.09
N LEU A 124 6.79 8.87 -1.76
CA LEU A 124 7.70 7.94 -1.10
C LEU A 124 7.07 7.35 0.17
N LEU A 125 7.02 6.03 0.26
CA LEU A 125 6.57 5.28 1.44
C LEU A 125 7.61 4.20 1.79
N GLY A 126 7.55 3.65 3.00
CA GLY A 126 8.39 2.51 3.44
C GLY A 126 9.43 2.82 4.50
N ASN A 127 10.49 2.02 4.52
CA ASN A 127 11.48 1.97 5.59
C ASN A 127 12.91 1.85 5.00
N ASP A 128 13.85 1.39 5.81
CA ASP A 128 15.27 1.28 5.43
C ASP A 128 15.56 0.08 4.51
N ASP A 129 14.71 -0.96 4.55
CA ASP A 129 14.87 -2.20 3.77
C ASP A 129 14.21 -2.09 2.39
N ALA A 130 13.02 -1.49 2.36
CA ALA A 130 12.22 -1.31 1.16
C ALA A 130 11.52 0.05 1.16
N LYS A 131 11.55 0.73 0.01
CA LYS A 131 10.79 1.96 -0.22
C LYS A 131 9.90 1.82 -1.45
N LEU A 132 8.67 2.31 -1.36
CA LEU A 132 7.76 2.46 -2.49
C LEU A 132 7.89 3.88 -3.03
N VAL A 133 8.21 4.01 -4.31
CA VAL A 133 8.28 5.28 -5.03
C VAL A 133 7.11 5.36 -5.99
N ILE A 134 6.39 6.47 -5.92
CA ILE A 134 5.27 6.78 -6.81
C ILE A 134 5.75 7.81 -7.82
N VAL A 135 5.58 7.51 -9.11
CA VAL A 135 5.97 8.40 -10.20
C VAL A 135 4.75 8.69 -11.06
N GLU A 136 4.32 9.94 -11.08
CA GLU A 136 3.24 10.41 -11.95
C GLU A 136 3.53 10.11 -13.42
N ASP A 137 2.50 9.65 -14.12
CA ASP A 137 2.45 9.46 -15.54
C ASP A 137 1.86 10.72 -16.20
N PRO A 138 2.61 11.42 -17.06
CA PRO A 138 2.16 12.69 -17.64
C PRO A 138 1.04 12.53 -18.68
N CYS A 139 0.76 11.33 -19.20
CA CYS A 139 -0.17 11.15 -20.32
C CYS A 139 -1.22 10.05 -20.12
N TYR A 140 -1.12 9.24 -19.07
CA TYR A 140 -2.12 8.24 -18.74
C TYR A 140 -2.95 8.73 -17.56
N GLN A 141 -4.29 8.76 -17.70
CA GLN A 141 -5.22 9.08 -16.61
C GLN A 141 -4.82 10.36 -15.84
N HIS A 142 -4.35 11.41 -16.54
CA HIS A 142 -3.72 12.56 -15.91
C HIS A 142 -4.66 13.28 -14.93
N GLY A 143 -5.95 13.39 -15.27
CA GLY A 143 -6.98 13.94 -14.39
C GLY A 143 -7.28 13.13 -13.12
N TYR A 144 -6.75 11.90 -13.02
CA TYR A 144 -6.90 10.99 -11.87
C TYR A 144 -5.54 10.53 -11.33
N SER A 145 -4.53 11.40 -11.42
CA SER A 145 -3.19 11.17 -10.86
C SER A 145 -2.56 9.85 -11.34
N GLY A 146 -2.75 9.53 -12.63
CA GLY A 146 -2.15 8.35 -13.25
C GLY A 146 -0.66 8.24 -12.94
N SER A 147 -0.19 7.05 -12.59
CA SER A 147 1.08 6.82 -11.93
C SER A 147 1.65 5.42 -12.20
N VAL A 148 2.94 5.28 -11.94
CA VAL A 148 3.65 4.01 -11.85
C VAL A 148 4.25 3.85 -10.47
N LEU A 149 4.04 2.67 -9.87
CA LEU A 149 4.51 2.33 -8.54
C LEU A 149 5.77 1.46 -8.64
N PHE A 150 6.85 1.87 -7.99
CA PHE A 150 8.12 1.13 -7.96
C PHE A 150 8.51 0.75 -6.54
N LEU A 151 8.80 -0.52 -6.33
CA LEU A 151 9.42 -1.03 -5.13
C LEU A 151 10.94 -1.01 -5.29
N LEU A 152 11.60 -0.35 -4.35
CA LEU A 152 13.04 -0.26 -4.27
C LEU A 152 13.52 -1.07 -3.07
N SER A 153 14.63 -1.76 -3.24
CA SER A 153 15.38 -2.41 -2.16
C SER A 153 16.88 -2.19 -2.37
N ARG A 154 17.67 -2.33 -1.31
CA ARG A 154 19.11 -2.10 -1.37
C ARG A 154 19.92 -3.23 -0.76
N ASN A 155 21.04 -3.53 -1.41
CA ASN A 155 22.10 -4.38 -0.88
C ASN A 155 23.44 -3.66 -1.05
N GLY A 156 24.02 -3.18 0.06
CA GLY A 156 25.30 -2.47 0.03
C GLY A 156 25.26 -1.25 -0.92
N PRO A 157 26.07 -1.22 -2.00
CA PRO A 157 26.08 -0.11 -2.94
C PRO A 157 25.02 -0.22 -4.05
N SER A 158 24.24 -1.30 -4.10
CA SER A 158 23.31 -1.58 -5.20
C SER A 158 21.86 -1.37 -4.80
N THR A 159 21.10 -0.69 -5.66
CA THR A 159 19.65 -0.55 -5.55
C THR A 159 18.96 -1.39 -6.62
N PHE A 160 18.00 -2.19 -6.19
CA PHE A 160 17.13 -2.98 -7.07
C PHE A 160 15.77 -2.30 -7.19
N VAL A 161 15.16 -2.41 -8.36
CA VAL A 161 13.90 -1.76 -8.69
C VAL A 161 12.97 -2.81 -9.29
N THR A 162 11.75 -2.89 -8.75
CA THR A 162 10.67 -3.75 -9.20
C THR A 162 9.44 -2.89 -9.46
N THR A 163 8.87 -2.96 -10.66
CA THR A 163 7.58 -2.29 -10.93
C THR A 163 6.48 -3.07 -10.19
N ALA A 164 5.79 -2.39 -9.27
CA ALA A 164 4.70 -2.97 -8.50
C ALA A 164 3.35 -2.83 -9.20
N TYR A 165 3.10 -1.67 -9.81
CA TYR A 165 1.89 -1.38 -10.56
C TYR A 165 2.26 -0.42 -11.71
N ASP A 166 1.97 -0.81 -12.95
CA ASP A 166 2.07 0.06 -14.12
C ASP A 166 0.67 0.49 -14.60
N GLY A 167 0.37 1.79 -14.55
CA GLY A 167 -0.96 2.32 -14.88
C GLY A 167 -1.90 2.40 -13.68
N TYR A 168 -1.39 2.75 -12.50
CA TYR A 168 -2.24 3.06 -11.36
C TYR A 168 -2.91 4.42 -11.57
N PHE A 169 -4.17 4.57 -11.18
CA PHE A 169 -4.85 5.86 -11.11
C PHE A 169 -5.93 5.81 -10.04
N SER A 170 -6.32 6.96 -9.50
CA SER A 170 -7.34 7.03 -8.45
C SER A 170 -8.07 8.36 -8.48
N ARG A 171 -9.35 8.31 -8.11
CA ARG A 171 -10.18 9.48 -7.85
C ARG A 171 -10.18 9.90 -6.38
N ILE A 172 -9.39 9.23 -5.57
CA ILE A 172 -9.21 9.50 -4.14
C ILE A 172 -7.75 9.91 -3.94
N ASP A 173 -7.53 10.99 -3.20
CA ASP A 173 -6.18 11.44 -2.85
C ASP A 173 -5.50 10.48 -1.87
N ASN A 174 -4.18 10.35 -1.96
CA ASN A 174 -3.34 9.54 -1.05
C ASN A 174 -3.83 8.08 -0.87
N SER A 175 -4.39 7.51 -1.93
CA SER A 175 -4.97 6.17 -1.91
C SER A 175 -3.96 5.05 -2.15
N VAL A 176 -2.68 5.26 -1.83
CA VAL A 176 -1.64 4.21 -1.91
C VAL A 176 -1.08 3.98 -0.52
N GLY A 177 -1.13 2.72 -0.07
CA GLY A 177 -0.52 2.26 1.17
C GLY A 177 0.67 1.35 0.92
N PHE A 178 1.55 1.28 1.91
CA PHE A 178 2.69 0.35 1.90
C PHE A 178 2.91 -0.20 3.31
N ASP A 179 2.79 -1.52 3.44
CA ASP A 179 2.97 -2.24 4.70
C ASP A 179 3.86 -3.48 4.49
N TRP A 180 4.28 -4.11 5.57
CA TRP A 180 5.12 -5.30 5.53
C TRP A 180 4.86 -6.25 6.69
N ALA A 181 5.02 -7.55 6.44
CA ALA A 181 4.92 -8.60 7.42
C ALA A 181 6.23 -9.40 7.47
N ASN A 182 6.65 -9.77 8.67
CA ASN A 182 7.85 -10.59 8.87
C ASN A 182 7.46 -12.06 9.04
N LEU A 183 8.01 -12.91 8.20
CA LEU A 183 7.98 -14.37 8.32
C LEU A 183 9.40 -14.89 8.60
N PRO A 184 9.57 -16.13 9.11
CA PRO A 184 10.89 -16.70 9.29
C PRO A 184 11.71 -16.71 7.98
N GLY A 185 12.72 -15.83 7.88
CA GLY A 185 13.61 -15.72 6.72
C GLY A 185 13.04 -14.95 5.52
N GLU A 186 11.84 -14.40 5.61
CA GLU A 186 11.15 -13.71 4.52
C GLU A 186 10.47 -12.43 5.03
N GLN A 187 10.51 -11.35 4.25
CA GLN A 187 9.66 -10.19 4.49
C GLN A 187 8.66 -10.07 3.34
N ILE A 188 7.37 -10.08 3.69
CA ILE A 188 6.28 -9.83 2.76
C ILE A 188 6.02 -8.33 2.72
N LEU A 189 5.93 -7.75 1.54
CA LEU A 189 5.57 -6.36 1.31
C LEU A 189 4.16 -6.31 0.70
N GLU A 190 3.34 -5.39 1.16
CA GLU A 190 2.02 -5.08 0.60
C GLU A 190 2.05 -3.67 0.00
N VAL A 191 1.62 -3.56 -1.25
CA VAL A 191 1.25 -2.28 -1.89
C VAL A 191 -0.27 -2.28 -2.01
N SER A 192 -0.94 -1.47 -1.20
CA SER A 192 -2.40 -1.33 -1.24
C SER A 192 -2.78 -0.10 -2.03
N THR A 193 -3.87 -0.19 -2.79
CA THR A 193 -4.44 0.92 -3.54
C THR A 193 -5.91 1.06 -3.20
N GLY A 194 -6.41 2.29 -3.14
CA GLY A 194 -7.82 2.61 -3.04
C GLY A 194 -8.30 3.38 -4.26
N ASN A 195 -9.59 3.25 -4.56
CA ASN A 195 -10.29 3.98 -5.62
C ASN A 195 -11.78 4.11 -5.26
N ASN A 196 -12.47 5.07 -5.88
CA ASN A 196 -13.93 5.23 -5.72
C ASN A 196 -14.75 4.60 -6.84
N MET A 197 -14.11 3.72 -7.61
CA MET A 197 -14.73 2.89 -8.63
C MET A 197 -14.26 1.45 -8.44
N PRO A 198 -15.06 0.45 -8.83
CA PRO A 198 -14.62 -0.94 -8.78
C PRO A 198 -13.35 -1.20 -9.62
N PRO A 199 -12.40 -1.98 -9.11
CA PRO A 199 -12.30 -2.42 -7.72
C PRO A 199 -11.98 -1.24 -6.79
N ALA A 200 -12.72 -1.12 -5.69
CA ALA A 200 -12.55 -0.05 -4.72
C ALA A 200 -11.20 -0.14 -3.97
N GLN A 201 -10.67 -1.35 -3.83
CA GLN A 201 -9.35 -1.60 -3.26
C GLN A 201 -8.65 -2.73 -4.01
N GLU A 202 -7.36 -2.56 -4.29
CA GLU A 202 -6.48 -3.64 -4.77
C GLU A 202 -5.19 -3.68 -3.96
N ASN A 203 -4.81 -4.86 -3.48
CA ASN A 203 -3.55 -5.05 -2.77
C ASN A 203 -2.65 -6.02 -3.57
N PHE A 204 -1.38 -5.65 -3.71
CA PHE A 204 -0.33 -6.43 -4.38
C PHE A 204 0.74 -6.84 -3.38
N TYR A 205 1.15 -8.10 -3.43
CA TYR A 205 2.07 -8.68 -2.46
C TYR A 205 3.38 -9.12 -3.10
N PHE A 206 4.47 -8.84 -2.40
CA PHE A 206 5.82 -9.12 -2.85
C PHE A 206 6.62 -9.77 -1.72
N LEU A 207 7.63 -10.55 -2.10
CA LEU A 207 8.65 -11.07 -1.20
C LEU A 207 9.91 -10.24 -1.39
N LEU A 208 10.41 -9.66 -0.31
CA LEU A 208 11.80 -9.23 -0.20
C LEU A 208 12.64 -10.42 0.27
N ASP A 209 13.42 -10.99 -0.64
CA ASP A 209 14.41 -12.01 -0.30
C ASP A 209 15.59 -11.32 0.38
N LEU A 210 15.76 -11.54 1.69
CA LEU A 210 16.79 -10.90 2.50
C LEU A 210 18.23 -11.30 2.11
N LYS A 211 18.41 -12.38 1.34
CA LYS A 211 19.73 -12.80 0.85
C LYS A 211 20.11 -12.06 -0.43
N SER A 212 19.18 -11.99 -1.39
CA SER A 212 19.44 -11.32 -2.67
C SER A 212 19.08 -9.83 -2.66
N HIS A 213 18.31 -9.40 -1.67
CA HIS A 213 17.61 -8.11 -1.59
C HIS A 213 16.82 -7.80 -2.87
N ARG A 214 16.23 -8.81 -3.48
CA ARG A 214 15.34 -8.64 -4.63
C ARG A 214 13.91 -8.75 -4.18
N ILE A 215 13.09 -7.87 -4.73
CA ILE A 215 11.65 -7.85 -4.52
C ILE A 215 10.98 -8.55 -5.71
N GLN A 216 10.20 -9.58 -5.43
CA GLN A 216 9.48 -10.35 -6.45
C GLN A 216 8.02 -10.58 -6.05
N PRO A 217 7.07 -10.68 -7.00
CA PRO A 217 5.68 -11.01 -6.69
C PRO A 217 5.57 -12.28 -5.84
N LYS A 218 4.88 -12.20 -4.69
CA LYS A 218 4.61 -13.37 -3.83
C LYS A 218 3.17 -13.79 -4.00
N LYS A 219 2.97 -14.97 -4.58
CA LYS A 219 1.65 -15.53 -4.78
C LYS A 219 1.08 -16.04 -3.46
N LEU A 220 0.33 -15.18 -2.76
CA LEU A 220 -0.24 -15.47 -1.45
C LEU A 220 -1.66 -15.98 -1.49
N PHE A 221 -2.40 -15.83 -2.60
CA PHE A 221 -3.82 -16.17 -2.66
C PHE A 221 -4.08 -17.28 -3.65
N LYS A 222 -4.87 -18.25 -3.23
CA LYS A 222 -5.36 -19.35 -4.08
C LYS A 222 -6.83 -19.10 -4.43
N ASN A 223 -7.12 -19.01 -5.73
CA ASN A 223 -8.48 -18.93 -6.27
C ASN A 223 -8.71 -20.14 -7.19
N GLY A 224 -9.45 -21.14 -6.70
CA GLY A 224 -9.55 -22.43 -7.38
C GLY A 224 -8.19 -23.11 -7.49
N ASN A 225 -7.71 -23.32 -8.71
CA ASN A 225 -6.41 -23.93 -8.99
C ASN A 225 -5.29 -22.91 -9.28
N GLU A 226 -5.60 -21.62 -9.29
CA GLU A 226 -4.66 -20.56 -9.64
C GLU A 226 -4.14 -19.84 -8.40
N PHE A 227 -2.89 -19.40 -8.50
CA PHE A 227 -2.20 -18.64 -7.47
C PHE A 227 -1.87 -17.24 -7.97
N THR A 228 -2.21 -16.23 -7.18
CA THR A 228 -2.01 -14.81 -7.50
C THR A 228 -1.36 -14.06 -6.34
N ASN A 229 -0.66 -12.97 -6.67
CA ASN A 229 -0.10 -12.02 -5.71
C ASN A 229 -1.01 -10.81 -5.51
N LYS A 230 -2.23 -10.84 -6.05
CA LYS A 230 -3.19 -9.75 -6.01
C LYS A 230 -4.47 -10.20 -5.30
N ILE A 231 -5.07 -9.31 -4.54
CA ILE A 231 -6.41 -9.46 -3.99
C ILE A 231 -7.14 -8.11 -4.08
N ASP A 232 -8.44 -8.14 -4.30
CA ASP A 232 -9.28 -6.98 -4.53
C ASP A 232 -10.60 -7.06 -3.76
N SER A 233 -11.23 -5.89 -3.61
CA SER A 233 -12.54 -5.72 -3.00
C SER A 233 -13.25 -4.57 -3.71
N GLU A 234 -14.51 -4.77 -4.06
CA GLU A 234 -15.35 -3.80 -4.79
C GLU A 234 -16.10 -2.86 -3.84
N MET A 235 -16.29 -3.26 -2.58
CA MET A 235 -16.92 -2.41 -1.58
C MET A 235 -15.96 -1.31 -1.14
N MET A 236 -16.32 -0.06 -1.45
CA MET A 236 -15.72 1.10 -0.80
C MET A 236 -16.20 1.17 0.64
N MET A 237 -15.26 1.31 1.56
CA MET A 237 -15.58 1.45 2.98
C MET A 237 -15.84 2.93 3.29
N SER A 238 -17.02 3.43 2.98
CA SER A 238 -17.56 4.67 3.56
C SER A 238 -17.94 4.43 5.02
N SER A 239 -18.08 5.50 5.80
CA SER A 239 -18.46 5.45 7.22
C SER A 239 -19.93 5.09 7.46
N ASP A 240 -20.51 4.23 6.62
CA ASP A 240 -21.94 3.94 6.63
C ASP A 240 -22.31 3.03 7.80
N GLU A 241 -23.38 3.42 8.51
CA GLU A 241 -23.86 2.77 9.73
C GLU A 241 -24.43 1.36 9.49
N ASP A 242 -24.68 0.99 8.23
CA ASP A 242 -25.35 -0.27 7.83
C ASP A 242 -24.38 -1.39 7.40
N LEU A 243 -23.07 -1.16 7.46
CA LEU A 243 -22.07 -2.18 7.14
C LEU A 243 -21.92 -3.19 8.29
N PRO A 244 -21.69 -4.49 8.00
CA PRO A 244 -21.36 -5.48 9.04
C PRO A 244 -20.20 -5.02 9.94
N GLU A 245 -20.19 -5.41 11.22
CA GLU A 245 -19.11 -5.02 12.15
C GLU A 245 -17.70 -5.41 11.67
N ASP A 246 -17.59 -6.44 10.82
CA ASP A 246 -16.34 -6.90 10.23
C ASP A 246 -16.14 -6.51 8.76
N ALA A 247 -17.02 -5.64 8.26
CA ALA A 247 -16.82 -4.89 7.04
C ALA A 247 -15.66 -3.92 7.27
N GLY A 248 -14.58 -4.14 6.53
CA GLY A 248 -13.34 -3.39 6.69
C GLY A 248 -12.55 -3.43 5.39
N GLN A 249 -11.58 -2.52 5.29
CA GLN A 249 -10.56 -2.58 4.26
C GLN A 249 -9.88 -3.95 4.25
N ILE A 250 -9.32 -4.34 3.11
CA ILE A 250 -8.50 -5.54 3.02
C ILE A 250 -7.30 -5.35 3.96
N MET A 251 -7.28 -6.11 5.05
CA MET A 251 -6.22 -6.08 6.06
C MET A 251 -5.53 -7.45 6.13
N VAL A 252 -4.63 -7.72 5.19
CA VAL A 252 -3.82 -8.95 5.17
C VAL A 252 -2.62 -8.82 6.10
N ILE A 253 -2.06 -7.62 6.25
CA ILE A 253 -0.98 -7.33 7.18
C ILE A 253 -1.54 -6.57 8.39
N LYS A 254 -1.24 -7.06 9.60
CA LYS A 254 -1.59 -6.43 10.88
C LYS A 254 -0.42 -6.59 11.84
N ASP A 255 0.01 -5.49 12.46
CA ASP A 255 1.12 -5.47 13.42
C ASP A 255 2.38 -6.20 12.90
N HIS A 256 2.71 -5.95 11.62
CA HIS A 256 3.81 -6.59 10.90
C HIS A 256 3.74 -8.12 10.80
N LYS A 257 2.52 -8.68 10.80
CA LYS A 257 2.25 -10.12 10.62
C LYS A 257 1.13 -10.33 9.62
N LEU A 258 1.11 -11.51 9.01
CA LEU A 258 -0.03 -11.95 8.21
C LEU A 258 -1.24 -12.22 9.12
N ALA A 259 -2.38 -11.62 8.81
CA ALA A 259 -3.63 -11.83 9.50
C ALA A 259 -4.08 -13.30 9.35
N PRO A 260 -4.56 -13.97 10.41
CA PRO A 260 -5.05 -15.35 10.28
C PRO A 260 -6.19 -15.48 9.27
N THR A 261 -7.04 -14.45 9.21
CA THR A 261 -8.16 -14.33 8.28
C THR A 261 -8.39 -12.88 7.89
N PHE A 262 -8.96 -12.68 6.70
CA PHE A 262 -9.49 -11.39 6.26
C PHE A 262 -10.69 -11.61 5.31
N ASN A 263 -11.45 -10.55 5.05
CA ASN A 263 -12.61 -10.58 4.18
C ASN A 263 -12.37 -9.71 2.92
N THR A 264 -12.97 -10.12 1.82
CA THR A 264 -13.19 -9.27 0.64
C THR A 264 -14.67 -9.23 0.31
N TYR A 265 -15.08 -8.21 -0.44
CA TYR A 265 -16.47 -7.95 -0.77
C TYR A 265 -16.58 -7.68 -2.27
N MET A 266 -17.35 -8.51 -2.98
CA MET A 266 -17.57 -8.40 -4.43
C MET A 266 -19.04 -8.11 -4.69
N GLU A 267 -19.35 -7.23 -5.65
CA GLU A 267 -20.71 -6.94 -6.08
C GLU A 267 -21.36 -8.20 -6.62
N ASP A 268 -22.56 -8.50 -6.13
CA ASP A 268 -23.33 -9.70 -6.46
C ASP A 268 -24.81 -9.41 -6.21
N ASP A 269 -25.67 -9.62 -7.22
CA ASP A 269 -27.12 -9.38 -7.12
C ASP A 269 -27.79 -10.21 -6.00
N GLU A 270 -27.21 -11.36 -5.64
CA GLU A 270 -27.62 -12.25 -4.56
C GLU A 270 -26.86 -11.99 -3.25
N GLY A 271 -26.00 -10.97 -3.23
CA GLY A 271 -25.25 -10.52 -2.06
C GLY A 271 -26.16 -10.18 -0.87
N LYS A 272 -25.67 -10.44 0.34
CA LYS A 272 -26.42 -10.24 1.59
C LYS A 272 -26.07 -8.94 2.31
N ILE A 273 -25.06 -8.23 1.82
CA ILE A 273 -24.59 -6.97 2.37
C ILE A 273 -25.03 -5.87 1.41
N GLU A 274 -25.76 -4.88 1.90
CA GLU A 274 -26.19 -3.73 1.09
C GLU A 274 -25.37 -2.51 1.47
N ALA A 275 -24.79 -1.82 0.48
CA ALA A 275 -24.07 -0.56 0.65
C ALA A 275 -24.20 0.27 -0.64
N ASP A 276 -24.47 1.57 -0.52
CA ASP A 276 -24.64 2.49 -1.66
C ASP A 276 -25.64 2.00 -2.73
N GLY A 277 -26.68 1.27 -2.31
CA GLY A 277 -27.69 0.71 -3.22
C GLY A 277 -27.20 -0.49 -4.05
N LYS A 278 -26.04 -1.05 -3.71
CA LYS A 278 -25.47 -2.27 -4.29
C LYS A 278 -25.48 -3.41 -3.28
N LYS A 279 -25.44 -4.64 -3.79
CA LYS A 279 -25.34 -5.85 -2.99
C LYS A 279 -23.97 -6.47 -3.13
N PHE A 280 -23.43 -6.97 -2.02
CA PHE A 280 -22.10 -7.56 -1.96
C PHE A 280 -22.13 -8.96 -1.35
N MET A 281 -21.34 -9.84 -1.95
CA MET A 281 -20.98 -11.15 -1.42
C MET A 281 -19.67 -11.03 -0.65
N LYS A 282 -19.70 -11.45 0.62
CA LYS A 282 -18.51 -11.55 1.47
C LYS A 282 -17.78 -12.85 1.19
N THR A 283 -16.48 -12.77 0.95
CA THR A 283 -15.58 -13.92 0.88
C THR A 283 -14.55 -13.85 2.00
N THR A 284 -14.49 -14.89 2.83
CA THR A 284 -13.47 -15.00 3.88
C THR A 284 -12.28 -15.82 3.39
N PHE A 285 -11.08 -15.28 3.59
CA PHE A 285 -9.83 -15.96 3.31
C PHE A 285 -9.15 -16.34 4.62
N ARG A 286 -8.52 -17.53 4.66
CA ARG A 286 -7.77 -18.03 5.81
C ARG A 286 -6.35 -18.42 5.43
N TRP A 287 -5.38 -17.99 6.24
CA TRP A 287 -3.99 -18.38 6.12
C TRP A 287 -3.79 -19.82 6.61
N ASN A 288 -3.23 -20.69 5.76
CA ASN A 288 -2.96 -22.09 6.12
C ASN A 288 -1.48 -22.39 6.46
N GLY A 289 -0.63 -21.35 6.55
CA GLY A 289 0.82 -21.49 6.72
C GLY A 289 1.62 -21.28 5.44
N HIS A 290 0.97 -21.31 4.26
CA HIS A 290 1.64 -21.15 2.97
C HIS A 290 0.95 -20.14 2.05
N PHE A 291 -0.38 -20.16 2.03
CA PHE A 291 -1.22 -19.26 1.24
C PHE A 291 -2.56 -19.04 1.94
N TYR A 292 -3.29 -18.05 1.45
CA TYR A 292 -4.69 -17.81 1.77
C TYR A 292 -5.60 -18.55 0.81
N GLU A 293 -6.61 -19.21 1.36
CA GLU A 293 -7.67 -19.87 0.59
C GLU A 293 -9.04 -19.46 1.10
N LYS A 294 -10.03 -19.49 0.19
CA LYS A 294 -11.42 -19.18 0.51
C LYS A 294 -11.97 -20.22 1.49
N VAL A 295 -12.60 -19.75 2.55
CA VAL A 295 -13.35 -20.58 3.49
C VAL A 295 -14.82 -20.54 3.05
N GLN A 296 -15.40 -21.71 2.81
CA GLN A 296 -16.85 -21.86 2.58
C GLN A 296 -17.61 -21.80 3.90
#